data_AF-A0A183FZQ7-F1
#
_entry.id   AF-A0A183FZQ7-F1
#
_cell.length_a   1.000
_cell.length_b   1.000
_cell.length_c   1.000
_cell.angle_alpha   90.00
_cell.angle_beta   90.00
_cell.angle_gamma   90.00
#
_symmetry.space_group_name_H-M   'P 1'
#
loop_
_entity.id
_entity.type
_entity.pdbx_description
1 polymer ?
#
loop_
_entity_poly.entity_id
_entity_poly.type
_entity_poly.pdbx_seq_one_letter_code
_entity_poly.pdbx_strand_id
1 'polypeptide(L)'
;MWRVSDDVVGEEFYSRLDIELCDRREESMEVLKNIHMFGKLQSLMLVKCELTDEDICSMPMPSKTVKYLCLQGNALRNPWEAITEKFPSVIHLDLRRNRIVYPVPLLGNRATSFCRVDVDLDDETMRGKGWMKSLKDYCPGLTHVGAIPVFTAEEATKLEDEDVSDSEDEKNSEGGSEWSESDDGFGCWSEASDDMSSWRWLFDI
;
A
#
# COMPACT_ATOMS: atom_id res chain seq x y z
N MET A 1 12.98 33.00 4.71
CA MET A 1 12.25 33.71 5.77
C MET A 1 11.22 32.75 6.33
N TRP A 2 11.53 32.15 7.48
CA TRP A 2 10.56 31.41 8.25
C TRP A 2 9.60 32.45 8.82
N ARG A 3 8.28 32.22 8.72
CA ARG A 3 7.42 32.82 9.73
C ARG A 3 7.57 31.96 10.97
N VAL A 4 8.68 32.18 11.68
CA VAL A 4 8.69 31.97 13.13
C VAL A 4 8.11 33.26 13.68
N SER A 5 6.89 33.21 14.21
CA SER A 5 6.45 34.27 15.11
C SER A 5 7.29 34.12 16.38
N ASP A 6 8.10 35.13 16.68
CA ASP A 6 9.08 35.15 17.78
C ASP A 6 8.45 35.14 19.20
N ASP A 7 7.19 34.71 19.37
CA ASP A 7 6.46 34.77 20.64
C ASP A 7 6.16 33.41 21.30
N VAL A 8 6.57 32.29 20.72
CA VAL A 8 6.13 30.96 21.22
C VAL A 8 7.22 30.23 21.98
N VAL A 9 7.66 30.86 23.07
CA VAL A 9 8.37 30.17 24.15
C VAL A 9 7.31 29.58 25.08
N GLY A 10 7.00 28.30 24.91
CA GLY A 10 6.55 27.44 26.02
C GLY A 10 5.12 26.87 26.03
N GLU A 11 4.13 27.41 25.30
CA GLU A 11 2.73 26.97 25.51
C GLU A 11 1.98 26.37 24.30
N GLU A 12 2.34 26.67 23.04
CA GLU A 12 1.49 26.24 21.90
C GLU A 12 1.82 24.86 21.28
N PHE A 13 2.88 24.19 21.69
CA PHE A 13 3.24 22.90 21.07
C PHE A 13 2.34 21.73 21.52
N TYR A 14 1.65 21.86 22.66
CA TYR A 14 0.81 20.79 23.23
C TYR A 14 -0.57 20.64 22.58
N SER A 15 -0.99 21.57 21.71
CA SER A 15 -2.35 21.61 21.14
C SER A 15 -2.44 21.17 19.68
N ARG A 16 -1.31 21.02 18.97
CA ARG A 16 -1.33 20.70 17.54
C ARG A 16 -1.73 19.25 17.29
N LEU A 17 -2.74 19.08 16.43
CA LEU A 17 -3.17 17.78 15.92
C LEU A 17 -2.31 17.35 14.72
N ASP A 18 -1.67 18.30 14.06
CA ASP A 18 -0.93 18.13 12.82
C ASP A 18 0.41 18.85 12.84
N ILE A 19 1.43 18.20 12.27
CA ILE A 19 2.74 18.77 11.98
C ILE A 19 3.11 18.38 10.54
N GLU A 20 3.49 19.39 9.76
CA GLU A 20 3.99 19.21 8.39
C GLU A 20 5.33 19.93 8.23
N LEU A 21 6.33 19.18 7.77
CA LEU A 21 7.67 19.65 7.45
C LEU A 21 8.07 19.10 6.08
N CYS A 22 8.54 19.96 5.19
CA CYS A 22 9.02 19.60 3.85
C CYS A 22 10.42 20.16 3.63
N ASP A 23 11.36 19.32 3.20
CA ASP A 23 12.76 19.68 2.95
C ASP A 23 13.45 20.30 4.19
N ARG A 24 13.09 19.80 5.39
CA ARG A 24 13.48 20.34 6.71
C ARG A 24 14.06 19.26 7.61
N ARG A 25 15.27 18.79 7.29
CA ARG A 25 15.92 17.68 8.01
C ARG A 25 16.10 17.99 9.50
N GLU A 26 16.67 19.14 9.84
CA GLU A 26 17.03 19.48 11.22
C GLU A 26 15.78 19.59 12.11
N GLU A 27 14.76 20.32 11.66
CA GLU A 27 13.50 20.45 12.39
C GLU A 27 12.76 19.12 12.51
N SER A 28 12.81 18.28 11.46
CA SER A 28 12.20 16.95 11.50
C SER A 28 12.86 16.06 12.55
N MET A 29 14.19 16.10 12.65
CA MET A 29 14.91 15.37 13.68
C MET A 29 14.58 15.88 15.09
N GLU A 30 14.39 17.19 15.25
CA GLU A 30 13.96 17.75 16.53
C GLU A 30 12.53 17.31 16.90
N VAL A 31 11.61 17.30 15.94
CA VAL A 31 10.25 16.78 16.14
C VAL A 31 10.28 15.30 16.52
N LEU A 32 11.07 14.47 15.85
CA LEU A 32 11.20 13.04 16.18
C LEU A 32 11.77 12.81 17.59
N LYS A 33 12.79 13.58 18.00
CA LYS A 33 13.37 13.51 19.36
C LYS A 33 12.37 13.90 20.43
N ASN A 34 11.56 14.93 20.15
CA ASN A 34 10.61 15.49 21.11
C ASN A 34 9.17 15.04 20.88
N ILE A 35 8.94 13.97 20.09
CA ILE A 35 7.60 13.58 19.64
C ILE A 35 6.63 13.33 20.80
N HIS A 36 7.15 12.85 21.93
CA HIS A 36 6.41 12.55 23.15
C HIS A 36 5.80 13.80 23.81
N MET A 37 6.31 14.99 23.53
CA MET A 37 5.75 16.26 24.01
C MET A 37 4.45 16.60 23.29
N PHE A 38 4.25 16.10 22.07
CA PHE A 38 3.06 16.35 21.26
C PHE A 38 1.96 15.32 21.57
N GLY A 39 1.49 15.30 22.82
CA GLY A 39 0.56 14.28 23.34
C GLY A 39 -0.83 14.23 22.71
N LYS A 40 -1.13 15.11 21.75
CA LYS A 40 -2.38 15.13 20.97
C LYS A 40 -2.16 14.99 19.46
N LEU A 41 -0.92 14.85 19.01
CA LEU A 41 -0.59 14.78 17.59
C LEU A 41 -1.25 13.56 16.95
N GLN A 42 -2.02 13.77 15.89
CA GLN A 42 -2.70 12.73 15.12
C GLN A 42 -2.08 12.57 13.72
N SER A 43 -1.56 13.64 13.14
CA SER A 43 -1.00 13.66 11.78
C SER A 43 0.42 14.19 11.79
N LEU A 44 1.36 13.39 11.27
CA LEU A 44 2.76 13.78 11.14
C LEU A 44 3.21 13.59 9.69
N MET A 45 3.65 14.68 9.05
CA MET A 45 4.14 14.67 7.68
C MET A 45 5.57 15.22 7.65
N LEU A 46 6.54 14.35 7.35
CA LEU A 46 7.95 14.69 7.23
C LEU A 46 8.39 14.33 5.81
N VAL A 47 8.17 15.26 4.87
CA VAL A 47 8.33 15.03 3.43
C VAL A 47 9.72 15.48 2.99
N LYS A 48 10.45 14.65 2.24
CA LYS A 48 11.79 14.97 1.72
C LYS A 48 12.76 15.52 2.77
N CYS A 49 12.68 15.01 3.99
CA CYS A 49 13.53 15.45 5.10
C CYS A 49 14.82 14.61 5.21
N GLU A 50 15.14 13.83 4.18
CA GLU A 50 16.30 12.95 4.07
C GLU A 50 16.38 11.88 5.19
N LEU A 51 15.27 11.60 5.87
CA LEU A 51 15.24 10.68 7.01
C LEU A 51 15.64 9.26 6.59
N THR A 52 16.38 8.59 7.46
CA THR A 52 16.84 7.21 7.30
C THR A 52 16.13 6.27 8.27
N ASP A 53 16.26 4.95 8.04
CA ASP A 53 15.70 3.96 8.98
C ASP A 53 16.29 4.11 10.40
N GLU A 54 17.57 4.51 10.49
CA GLU A 54 18.27 4.77 11.76
C GLU A 54 17.71 5.99 12.49
N ASP A 55 17.35 7.05 11.75
CA ASP A 55 16.76 8.26 12.34
C ASP A 55 15.45 7.92 13.07
N ILE A 56 14.60 7.08 12.47
CA ILE A 56 13.36 6.60 13.10
C ILE A 56 13.66 5.67 14.27
N CYS A 57 14.58 4.72 14.11
CA CYS A 57 14.98 3.78 15.16
C CYS A 57 15.52 4.50 16.42
N SER A 58 16.26 5.60 16.19
CA SER A 58 16.88 6.41 17.25
C SER A 58 15.92 7.24 18.09
N MET A 59 14.62 7.26 17.74
CA MET A 59 13.61 7.99 18.51
C MET A 59 13.60 7.51 19.98
N PRO A 60 13.75 8.42 20.95
CA PRO A 60 13.89 8.05 22.36
C PRO A 60 12.61 7.47 22.94
N MET A 61 11.45 7.93 22.46
CA MET A 61 10.13 7.54 22.96
C MET A 61 9.16 7.34 21.79
N PRO A 62 8.31 6.30 21.83
CA PRO A 62 7.30 6.08 20.81
C PRO A 62 6.14 7.08 20.93
N SER A 63 5.52 7.42 19.80
CA SER A 63 4.27 8.19 19.75
C SER A 63 3.07 7.26 19.62
N LYS A 64 2.18 7.30 20.61
CA LYS A 64 0.97 6.47 20.67
C LYS A 64 -0.28 7.17 20.12
N THR A 65 -0.17 8.40 19.66
CA THR A 65 -1.33 9.21 19.24
C THR A 65 -1.40 9.41 17.74
N VAL A 66 -0.26 9.38 17.04
CA VAL A 66 -0.19 9.56 15.59
C VAL A 66 -0.94 8.42 14.90
N LYS A 67 -1.91 8.80 14.06
CA LYS A 67 -2.75 7.93 13.24
C LYS A 67 -2.37 8.01 11.76
N TYR A 68 -1.95 9.18 11.30
CA TYR A 68 -1.46 9.40 9.94
C TYR A 68 0.02 9.75 9.97
N LEU A 69 0.84 8.96 9.28
CA LEU A 69 2.28 9.17 9.16
C LEU A 69 2.68 9.23 7.69
N CYS A 70 3.15 10.40 7.24
CA CYS A 70 3.71 10.59 5.91
C CYS A 70 5.22 10.79 6.01
N LEU A 71 5.97 9.89 5.40
CA LEU A 71 7.43 9.92 5.28
C LEU A 71 7.84 9.92 3.80
N GLN A 72 7.02 10.54 2.95
CA GLN A 72 7.25 10.55 1.51
C GLN A 72 8.60 11.21 1.16
N GLY A 73 9.34 10.61 0.22
CA GLY A 73 10.52 11.26 -0.36
C GLY A 73 11.77 11.26 0.52
N ASN A 74 11.81 10.42 1.56
CA ASN A 74 12.98 10.26 2.41
C ASN A 74 13.96 9.20 1.85
N ALA A 75 14.95 8.82 2.65
CA ALA A 75 15.97 7.83 2.30
C ALA A 75 15.73 6.46 2.97
N LEU A 76 14.46 6.11 3.23
CA LEU A 76 14.08 4.87 3.91
C LEU A 76 14.27 3.65 2.99
N ARG A 77 14.74 2.54 3.57
CA ARG A 77 14.93 1.27 2.84
C ARG A 77 14.19 0.11 3.49
N ASN A 78 14.23 0.01 4.82
CA ASN A 78 13.54 -1.03 5.57
C ASN A 78 12.94 -0.47 6.87
N PRO A 79 11.93 0.41 6.78
CA PRO A 79 11.47 1.18 7.94
C PRO A 79 10.44 0.43 8.81
N TRP A 80 10.04 -0.78 8.41
CA TRP A 80 8.87 -1.46 8.95
C TRP A 80 8.91 -1.67 10.46
N GLU A 81 9.99 -2.28 10.97
CA GLU A 81 10.16 -2.56 12.40
C GLU A 81 10.23 -1.27 13.21
N ALA A 82 11.03 -0.30 12.76
CA ALA A 82 11.19 0.99 13.43
C ALA A 82 9.86 1.76 13.50
N ILE A 83 9.08 1.79 12.42
CA ILE A 83 7.78 2.48 12.42
C ILE A 83 6.80 1.76 13.35
N THR A 84 6.74 0.43 13.33
CA THR A 84 5.83 -0.33 14.19
C THR A 84 6.14 -0.14 15.67
N GLU A 85 7.43 -0.07 16.02
CA GLU A 85 7.86 0.21 17.39
C GLU A 85 7.57 1.67 17.80
N LYS A 86 7.93 2.64 16.96
CA LYS A 86 7.87 4.06 17.33
C LYS A 86 6.51 4.70 17.11
N PHE A 87 5.69 4.15 16.23
CA PHE A 87 4.37 4.66 15.87
C PHE A 87 3.31 3.56 15.88
N PRO A 88 3.09 2.87 17.03
CA PRO A 88 2.22 1.68 17.10
C PRO A 88 0.75 1.97 16.78
N SER A 89 0.34 3.24 16.78
CA SER A 89 -1.05 3.66 16.53
C SER A 89 -1.34 4.12 15.10
N VAL A 90 -0.36 4.10 14.21
CA VAL A 90 -0.54 4.51 12.82
C VAL A 90 -1.55 3.60 12.14
N ILE A 91 -2.47 4.20 11.39
CA ILE A 91 -3.50 3.52 10.62
C ILE A 91 -3.23 3.69 9.12
N HIS A 92 -2.71 4.86 8.75
CA HIS A 92 -2.36 5.20 7.39
C HIS A 92 -0.90 5.67 7.33
N LEU A 93 -0.10 4.92 6.58
CA LEU A 93 1.32 5.13 6.37
C LEU A 93 1.61 5.46 4.90
N ASP A 94 2.24 6.59 4.62
CA ASP A 94 2.71 6.97 3.28
C ASP A 94 4.25 6.93 3.22
N LEU A 95 4.78 5.98 2.45
CA LEU A 95 6.19 5.72 2.22
C LEU A 95 6.59 5.94 0.75
N ARG A 96 5.73 6.56 -0.06
CA ARG A 96 6.05 6.83 -1.47
C ARG A 96 7.36 7.60 -1.62
N ARG A 97 8.02 7.49 -2.76
CA ARG A 97 9.29 8.14 -3.10
C ARG A 97 10.45 7.80 -2.15
N ASN A 98 10.39 6.65 -1.48
CA ASN A 98 11.52 6.06 -0.76
C ASN A 98 12.14 4.91 -1.60
N ARG A 99 13.16 4.24 -1.05
CA ARG A 99 13.84 3.10 -1.69
C ARG A 99 13.53 1.80 -0.93
N ILE A 100 12.24 1.57 -0.69
CA ILE A 100 11.76 0.44 0.12
C ILE A 100 12.17 -0.87 -0.54
N VAL A 101 12.72 -1.78 0.26
CA VAL A 101 13.16 -3.10 -0.17
C VAL A 101 12.09 -4.14 0.18
N TYR A 102 11.82 -5.05 -0.75
CA TYR A 102 10.91 -6.20 -0.59
C TYR A 102 11.68 -7.53 -0.72
N PRO A 103 11.17 -8.64 -0.13
CA PRO A 103 9.95 -8.73 0.69
C PRO A 103 10.09 -8.05 2.05
N VAL A 104 8.96 -7.71 2.67
CA VAL A 104 8.95 -7.18 4.04
C VAL A 104 9.54 -8.25 4.97
N PRO A 105 10.64 -7.97 5.70
CA PRO A 105 11.22 -8.95 6.59
C PRO A 105 10.24 -9.25 7.74
N LEU A 106 9.95 -10.54 7.96
CA LEU A 106 9.11 -11.02 9.08
C LEU A 106 9.88 -11.01 10.41
N LEU A 107 10.73 -10.01 10.61
CA LEU A 107 11.51 -9.82 11.83
C LEU A 107 10.70 -8.87 12.73
N GLY A 108 10.32 -9.36 13.92
CA GLY A 108 9.69 -8.53 14.94
C GLY A 108 8.15 -8.58 14.97
N ASN A 109 7.57 -7.55 15.56
CA ASN A 109 6.12 -7.45 15.80
C ASN A 109 5.36 -7.15 14.50
N ARG A 110 4.21 -7.79 14.33
CA ARG A 110 3.28 -7.47 13.24
C ARG A 110 2.65 -6.10 13.46
N ALA A 111 2.53 -5.33 12.39
CA ALA A 111 1.83 -4.05 12.42
C ALA A 111 0.32 -4.29 12.35
N THR A 112 -0.32 -4.45 13.50
CA THR A 112 -1.76 -4.75 13.59
C THR A 112 -2.65 -3.54 13.33
N SER A 113 -2.09 -2.34 13.43
CA SER A 113 -2.83 -1.08 13.29
C SER A 113 -2.88 -0.54 11.86
N PHE A 114 -1.96 -0.96 10.98
CA PHE A 114 -1.89 -0.43 9.61
C PHE A 114 -3.07 -0.93 8.79
N CYS A 115 -3.94 -0.02 8.39
CA CYS A 115 -5.06 -0.29 7.48
C CYS A 115 -4.74 0.10 6.04
N ARG A 116 -3.91 1.15 5.84
CA ARG A 116 -3.52 1.65 4.53
C ARG A 116 -2.02 1.94 4.48
N VAL A 117 -1.37 1.46 3.42
CA VAL A 117 0.06 1.70 3.15
C VAL A 117 0.21 2.21 1.72
N ASP A 118 0.71 3.43 1.55
CA ASP A 118 1.06 3.96 0.23
C ASP A 118 2.57 3.78 0.00
N VAL A 119 2.94 3.05 -1.05
CA VAL A 119 4.33 2.75 -1.44
C VAL A 119 4.45 2.85 -2.95
N ASP A 120 5.63 3.23 -3.45
CA ASP A 120 5.92 3.14 -4.88
C ASP A 120 6.30 1.69 -5.19
N LEU A 121 5.58 1.09 -6.12
CA LEU A 121 5.81 -0.27 -6.57
C LEU A 121 6.30 -0.18 -8.02
N ASP A 122 7.55 -0.59 -8.25
CA ASP A 122 8.06 -0.71 -9.61
C ASP A 122 7.54 -1.98 -10.31
N ASP A 123 7.67 -2.04 -11.64
CA ASP A 123 7.17 -3.15 -12.45
C ASP A 123 7.78 -4.50 -12.05
N GLU A 124 9.04 -4.52 -11.59
CA GLU A 124 9.71 -5.73 -11.13
C GLU A 124 9.10 -6.26 -9.83
N THR A 125 8.89 -5.36 -8.87
CA THR A 125 8.21 -5.67 -7.61
C THR A 125 6.80 -6.15 -7.91
N MET A 126 6.02 -5.42 -8.73
CA MET A 126 4.65 -5.81 -9.10
C MET A 126 4.55 -7.21 -9.72
N ARG A 127 5.51 -7.60 -10.57
CA ARG A 127 5.54 -8.95 -11.18
C ARG A 127 5.78 -10.06 -10.15
N GLY A 128 6.52 -9.79 -9.09
CA GLY A 128 6.78 -10.74 -8.03
C GLY A 128 5.63 -10.82 -7.03
N LYS A 129 4.64 -11.69 -7.22
CA LYS A 129 3.47 -11.85 -6.31
C LYS A 129 3.81 -12.02 -4.80
N GLY A 130 5.06 -12.27 -4.43
CA GLY A 130 5.53 -12.39 -3.06
C GLY A 130 5.47 -11.11 -2.22
N TRP A 131 5.56 -9.91 -2.81
CA TRP A 131 5.58 -8.67 -2.01
C TRP A 131 4.24 -8.43 -1.30
N MET A 132 3.12 -8.61 -2.00
CA MET A 132 1.77 -8.41 -1.45
C MET A 132 1.51 -9.38 -0.31
N LYS A 133 1.88 -10.65 -0.50
CA LYS A 133 1.81 -11.67 0.55
C LYS A 133 2.66 -11.27 1.76
N SER A 134 3.92 -10.86 1.55
CA SER A 134 4.80 -10.45 2.64
C SER A 134 4.26 -9.25 3.42
N LEU A 135 3.68 -8.27 2.73
CA LEU A 135 3.10 -7.08 3.35
C LEU A 135 1.83 -7.42 4.14
N LYS A 136 1.00 -8.33 3.64
CA LYS A 136 -0.21 -8.82 4.33
C LYS A 136 0.12 -9.70 5.54
N ASP A 137 1.16 -10.53 5.44
CA ASP A 137 1.65 -11.35 6.56
C ASP A 137 2.20 -10.46 7.69
N TYR A 138 2.84 -9.33 7.33
CA TYR A 138 3.33 -8.32 8.27
C TYR A 138 2.21 -7.45 8.85
N CYS A 139 1.28 -6.99 8.01
CA CYS A 139 0.14 -6.14 8.34
C CYS A 139 -1.19 -6.88 8.09
N PRO A 140 -1.66 -7.74 9.01
CA PRO A 140 -2.85 -8.55 8.77
C PRO A 140 -4.14 -7.71 8.65
N GLY A 141 -4.17 -6.49 9.19
CA GLY A 141 -5.30 -5.55 9.10
C GLY A 141 -5.29 -4.66 7.85
N LEU A 142 -4.36 -4.91 6.90
CA LEU A 142 -4.20 -4.11 5.70
C LEU A 142 -5.40 -4.28 4.76
N THR A 143 -6.04 -3.16 4.43
CA THR A 143 -7.19 -3.09 3.51
C THR A 143 -6.83 -2.42 2.18
N HIS A 144 -5.79 -1.59 2.16
CA HIS A 144 -5.40 -0.81 0.97
C HIS A 144 -3.88 -0.71 0.83
N VAL A 145 -3.39 -0.90 -0.40
CA VAL A 145 -2.03 -0.52 -0.82
C VAL A 145 -2.13 0.52 -1.92
N GLY A 146 -1.80 1.78 -1.63
CA GLY A 146 -2.03 2.86 -2.59
C GLY A 146 -3.53 2.98 -2.93
N ALA A 147 -3.84 2.93 -4.22
CA ALA A 147 -5.20 2.87 -4.74
C ALA A 147 -5.76 1.44 -4.87
N ILE A 148 -4.97 0.41 -4.54
CA ILE A 148 -5.33 -1.00 -4.74
C ILE A 148 -6.00 -1.53 -3.47
N PRO A 149 -7.26 -1.99 -3.52
CA PRO A 149 -7.90 -2.68 -2.40
C PRO A 149 -7.26 -4.07 -2.21
N VAL A 150 -7.05 -4.44 -0.95
CA VAL A 150 -6.56 -5.77 -0.56
C VAL A 150 -7.73 -6.57 -0.04
N PHE A 151 -8.32 -7.40 -0.89
CA PHE A 151 -9.44 -8.26 -0.50
C PHE A 151 -9.00 -9.31 0.52
N THR A 152 -9.88 -9.59 1.48
CA THR A 152 -9.71 -10.74 2.36
C THR A 152 -9.95 -12.04 1.57
N ALA A 153 -9.40 -13.16 2.04
CA ALA A 153 -9.62 -14.45 1.38
C ALA A 153 -11.11 -14.85 1.37
N GLU A 154 -11.89 -14.34 2.32
CA GLU A 154 -13.33 -14.58 2.47
C GLU A 154 -14.18 -13.78 1.47
N GLU A 155 -13.70 -12.62 1.01
CA GLU A 155 -14.38 -11.80 -0.01
C GLU A 155 -14.10 -12.30 -1.42
N ALA A 156 -12.94 -12.91 -1.67
CA ALA A 156 -12.58 -13.49 -2.96
C ALA A 156 -13.50 -14.66 -3.36
N THR A 157 -13.91 -15.48 -2.39
CA THR A 157 -14.82 -16.61 -2.63
C THR A 157 -16.24 -16.17 -2.96
N LYS A 158 -16.64 -14.94 -2.63
CA LYS A 158 -18.01 -14.46 -2.85
C LYS A 158 -18.23 -13.89 -4.26
N LEU A 159 -17.15 -13.56 -4.96
CA LEU A 159 -17.19 -13.03 -6.33
C LEU A 159 -17.19 -14.13 -7.39
N GLU A 160 -16.82 -15.37 -7.04
CA GLU A 160 -16.87 -16.52 -7.97
C GLU A 160 -18.28 -17.14 -8.04
N ASP A 161 -19.15 -16.86 -7.08
CA ASP A 161 -20.51 -17.44 -6.98
C ASP A 161 -21.61 -16.61 -7.66
N GLU A 162 -21.32 -15.41 -8.18
CA GLU A 162 -22.33 -14.54 -8.84
C GLU A 162 -22.36 -14.65 -10.38
N ASP A 163 -21.49 -15.45 -11.00
CA ASP A 163 -21.41 -15.61 -12.46
C ASP A 163 -21.97 -16.96 -12.99
N VAL A 164 -23.00 -17.51 -12.34
CA VAL A 164 -23.84 -18.58 -12.92
C VAL A 164 -25.31 -18.32 -12.60
N SER A 165 -25.98 -17.52 -13.43
CA SER A 165 -27.43 -17.65 -13.59
C SER A 165 -27.72 -18.22 -14.97
N ASP A 166 -28.13 -19.48 -14.97
CA ASP A 166 -28.61 -20.25 -16.09
C ASP A 166 -29.60 -19.49 -16.97
N SER A 167 -29.40 -19.53 -18.28
CA SER A 167 -30.49 -19.45 -19.24
C SER A 167 -30.51 -20.75 -20.05
N GLU A 168 -31.19 -21.76 -19.49
CA GLU A 168 -31.71 -22.88 -20.26
C GLU A 168 -32.81 -22.36 -21.19
N ASP A 169 -32.60 -22.44 -22.50
CA ASP A 169 -33.69 -22.39 -23.48
C ASP A 169 -33.56 -23.60 -24.43
N GLU A 170 -34.23 -24.68 -24.05
CA GLU A 170 -34.58 -25.78 -24.96
C GLU A 170 -35.61 -25.29 -25.98
N LYS A 171 -35.33 -25.42 -27.29
CA LYS A 171 -36.35 -25.84 -28.29
C LYS A 171 -35.74 -26.64 -29.44
N ASN A 172 -36.16 -27.91 -29.48
CA ASN A 172 -36.13 -28.85 -30.59
C ASN A 172 -36.61 -28.25 -31.93
N SER A 173 -35.98 -28.66 -33.05
CA SER A 173 -36.74 -29.10 -34.23
C SER A 173 -35.88 -29.99 -35.14
N GLU A 174 -36.52 -31.07 -35.61
CA GLU A 174 -35.98 -32.23 -36.32
C GLU A 174 -35.49 -31.97 -37.76
N GLY A 175 -34.61 -32.88 -38.21
CA GLY A 175 -34.23 -33.14 -39.61
C GLY A 175 -32.71 -33.33 -39.71
N GLY A 176 -32.11 -34.49 -40.03
CA GLY A 176 -32.55 -35.62 -40.83
C GLY A 176 -31.47 -35.86 -41.89
N SER A 177 -30.82 -37.04 -41.86
CA SER A 177 -29.82 -37.55 -42.83
C SER A 177 -28.43 -36.89 -42.75
N GLU A 178 -27.28 -37.56 -42.91
CA GLU A 178 -26.94 -38.84 -43.52
C GLU A 178 -25.54 -39.25 -43.01
N TRP A 179 -25.27 -40.56 -42.92
CA TRP A 179 -23.98 -41.12 -42.54
C TRP A 179 -22.92 -40.87 -43.62
N SER A 180 -21.71 -40.48 -43.21
CA SER A 180 -20.49 -40.72 -43.99
C SER A 180 -19.29 -40.77 -43.04
N GLU A 181 -18.73 -41.96 -42.90
CA GLU A 181 -17.41 -42.20 -42.32
C GLU A 181 -16.34 -41.59 -43.23
N SER A 182 -15.40 -40.84 -42.66
CA SER A 182 -14.06 -40.62 -43.23
C SER A 182 -13.13 -40.20 -42.09
N ASP A 183 -12.32 -41.14 -41.64
CA ASP A 183 -11.11 -40.91 -40.85
C ASP A 183 -10.02 -40.38 -41.80
N ASP A 184 -9.61 -39.12 -41.63
CA ASP A 184 -8.32 -38.64 -42.10
C ASP A 184 -7.75 -37.49 -41.26
N GLY A 185 -6.63 -37.80 -40.59
CA GLY A 185 -5.47 -36.92 -40.66
C GLY A 185 -5.43 -35.71 -39.73
N PHE A 186 -4.81 -35.92 -38.57
CA PHE A 186 -4.21 -34.90 -37.72
C PHE A 186 -3.52 -33.75 -38.49
N GLY A 187 -3.97 -32.53 -38.21
CA GLY A 187 -3.12 -31.37 -37.87
C GLY A 187 -2.53 -30.55 -39.03
N CYS A 188 -3.21 -29.47 -39.42
CA CYS A 188 -2.60 -28.36 -40.16
C CYS A 188 -2.95 -26.99 -39.54
N TRP A 189 -1.90 -26.32 -39.06
CA TRP A 189 -1.59 -24.88 -39.01
C TRP A 189 -2.61 -23.88 -39.57
N SER A 190 -2.95 -22.84 -38.78
CA SER A 190 -2.46 -21.45 -38.94
C SER A 190 -3.41 -20.39 -38.36
N GLU A 191 -2.80 -19.45 -37.61
CA GLU A 191 -2.99 -17.99 -37.52
C GLU A 191 -4.38 -17.32 -37.37
N ALA A 192 -4.35 -16.32 -36.45
CA ALA A 192 -5.13 -15.07 -36.33
C ALA A 192 -5.76 -14.99 -34.91
N SER A 193 -5.71 -13.90 -34.16
CA SER A 193 -5.40 -12.50 -34.44
C SER A 193 -5.19 -11.77 -33.10
N ASP A 194 -4.37 -10.72 -33.11
CA ASP A 194 -4.29 -9.70 -32.07
C ASP A 194 -5.68 -9.19 -31.64
N ASP A 195 -5.91 -9.09 -30.32
CA ASP A 195 -6.63 -7.95 -29.76
C ASP A 195 -6.01 -7.52 -28.42
N MET A 196 -5.05 -6.60 -28.54
CA MET A 196 -4.60 -5.74 -27.46
C MET A 196 -5.63 -4.63 -27.23
N SER A 197 -6.71 -4.91 -26.47
CA SER A 197 -7.63 -3.85 -26.06
C SER A 197 -8.31 -4.19 -24.73
N SER A 198 -7.69 -3.84 -23.62
CA SER A 198 -8.37 -3.22 -22.47
C SER A 198 -7.35 -3.12 -21.33
N TRP A 199 -6.98 -1.89 -20.99
CA TRP A 199 -6.67 -1.34 -19.66
C TRP A 199 -5.97 0.01 -19.91
N ARG A 200 -6.70 0.89 -20.59
CA ARG A 200 -6.40 2.32 -20.63
C ARG A 200 -7.37 2.99 -19.65
N TRP A 201 -6.90 4.05 -19.01
CA TRP A 201 -7.55 4.88 -17.97
C TRP A 201 -7.44 4.27 -16.56
N LEU A 202 -6.77 4.87 -15.56
CA LEU A 202 -6.76 6.28 -15.13
C LEU A 202 -5.44 6.63 -14.40
N PHE A 203 -4.66 7.55 -14.96
CA PHE A 203 -3.77 8.43 -14.20
C PHE A 203 -3.78 9.81 -14.84
N ASP A 204 -4.55 10.72 -14.25
CA ASP A 204 -4.43 12.17 -14.37
C ASP A 204 -5.26 12.78 -13.23
N ILE A 205 -4.64 12.94 -12.04
CA ILE A 205 -4.81 14.04 -11.06
C ILE A 205 -3.53 14.11 -10.21
#